data_AF-A0A6A7L1R7-F1
#
_entry.id   AF-A0A6A7L1R7-F1
#
_cell.length_a   1.000
_cell.length_b   1.000
_cell.length_c   1.000
_cell.angle_alpha   90.00
_cell.angle_beta   90.00
_cell.angle_gamma   90.00
#
_symmetry.space_group_name_H-M   'P 1'
#
loop_
_entity.id
_entity.type
_entity.pdbx_description
1 polymer ?
#
loop_
_entity_poly.entity_id
_entity_poly.type
_entity_poly.pdbx_seq_one_letter_code
_entity_poly.pdbx_strand_id
1 'polypeptide(L)'
;MTAARRILIVDDEANIGRSLRLIFEGGDYTVDVCHSAAEFRSYIASRRADLYFLDVRLPDGNGIDLLQLIRQADDPSPAVMISGHGTIADAVQATRAGAFDFLEKPLGRDRVLLVARNALEHSSLERENRQFRELVGEGPTMIGRSPTFQRAQQEAARVARSDARVLLIGESGVGKELLAAYIHRESPFASGPFVKVNCAAIPAELIESELFGHEKGAFTGAAARRRGKFELADRGTLFLDEVGDLHEASQAKLLRVLEDGEFHRLGGEHTVRVSVRVIAATNRDLAQRIAEGRFREDLYYRLSVVPIRVPALRERPEDTHDLATYFLAEFCQRNNFKPKTIDAEVFPILEAYTWPGNARELRNAIERMAILTPDATITPDAIPIDIRTPRPASPSELQEARDAAERARLIRALEETGWNVSSAARRLGIERTNLHKRIRALGLARDR
;
A
#
# COMPACT_ATOMS: atom_id res chain seq x y z
N MET A 1 34.22 2.64 14.73
CA MET A 1 34.64 4.04 14.91
C MET A 1 33.74 4.88 14.03
N THR A 2 32.78 5.59 14.60
CA THR A 2 31.91 6.51 13.86
C THR A 2 32.77 7.63 13.30
N ALA A 3 32.69 7.88 11.99
CA ALA A 3 33.37 9.02 11.37
C ALA A 3 32.84 10.32 12.01
N ALA A 4 33.72 11.24 12.36
CA ALA A 4 33.33 12.53 12.94
C ALA A 4 32.44 13.30 11.95
N ARG A 5 31.28 13.77 12.41
CA ARG A 5 30.30 14.48 11.58
C ARG A 5 30.83 15.87 11.24
N ARG A 6 30.69 16.31 9.99
CA ARG A 6 31.25 17.58 9.53
C ARG A 6 30.24 18.71 9.60
N ILE A 7 30.59 19.80 10.25
CA ILE A 7 29.79 21.02 10.34
C ILE A 7 30.53 22.12 9.60
N LEU A 8 29.84 22.80 8.68
CA LEU A 8 30.36 23.99 8.01
C LEU A 8 29.65 25.23 8.56
N ILE A 9 30.42 26.22 8.96
CA ILE A 9 29.93 27.53 9.39
C ILE A 9 30.31 28.55 8.33
N VAL A 10 29.37 29.39 7.90
CA VAL A 10 29.60 30.49 6.97
C VAL A 10 29.17 31.79 7.66
N ASP A 11 30.16 32.56 8.14
CA ASP A 11 29.93 33.81 8.86
C ASP A 11 31.18 34.71 8.71
N ASP A 12 30.99 35.97 8.36
CA ASP A 12 32.08 36.93 8.16
C ASP A 12 32.66 37.44 9.49
N GLU A 13 31.88 37.34 10.58
CA GLU A 13 32.35 37.68 11.92
C GLU A 13 33.23 36.55 12.47
N ALA A 14 34.55 36.76 12.45
CA ALA A 14 35.53 35.79 12.95
C ALA A 14 35.26 35.32 14.40
N ASN A 15 34.67 36.17 15.25
CA ASN A 15 34.32 35.82 16.63
C ASN A 15 33.18 34.80 16.70
N ILE A 16 32.24 34.81 15.76
CA ILE A 16 31.11 33.89 15.72
C ILE A 16 31.56 32.53 15.24
N GLY A 17 32.36 32.47 14.17
CA GLY A 17 33.00 31.25 13.73
C GLY A 17 33.83 30.58 14.83
N ARG A 18 34.61 31.37 15.59
CA ARG A 18 35.36 30.86 16.77
C ARG A 18 34.43 30.36 17.87
N SER A 19 33.40 31.13 18.22
CA SER A 19 32.46 30.76 19.29
C SER A 19 31.72 29.47 18.98
N LEU A 20 31.23 29.33 17.74
CA LEU A 20 30.57 28.11 17.28
C LEU A 20 31.53 26.92 17.24
N ARG A 21 32.78 27.11 16.78
CA ARG A 21 33.81 26.08 16.86
C ARG A 21 34.03 25.62 18.31
N LEU A 22 34.19 26.55 19.26
CA LEU A 22 34.33 26.24 20.70
C LEU A 22 33.09 25.54 21.27
N ILE A 23 31.88 25.87 20.80
CA ILE A 23 30.64 25.21 21.24
C ILE A 23 30.62 23.73 20.85
N PHE A 24 31.14 23.41 19.65
CA PHE A 24 31.21 22.05 19.12
C PHE A 24 32.48 21.29 19.55
N GLU A 25 33.48 21.97 20.13
CA GLU A 25 34.64 21.34 20.75
C GLU A 25 34.21 20.44 21.92
N GLY A 26 34.73 19.21 21.95
CA GLY A 26 34.38 18.18 22.92
C GLY A 26 33.28 17.20 22.49
N GLY A 27 32.71 17.37 21.29
CA GLY A 27 31.85 16.37 20.64
C GLY A 27 32.52 15.67 19.45
N ASP A 28 31.81 14.73 18.82
CA ASP A 28 32.28 13.97 17.64
C ASP A 28 32.15 14.77 16.32
N TYR A 29 32.51 16.06 16.33
CA TYR A 29 32.34 16.98 15.22
C TYR A 29 33.67 17.47 14.64
N THR A 30 33.70 17.65 13.31
CA THR A 30 34.75 18.41 12.62
C THR A 30 34.15 19.71 12.11
N VAL A 31 34.73 20.85 12.49
CA VAL A 31 34.16 22.18 12.20
C VAL A 31 35.06 22.97 11.25
N ASP A 32 34.53 23.21 10.05
CA ASP A 32 35.11 24.10 9.05
C ASP A 32 34.40 25.46 9.07
N VAL A 33 35.13 26.54 8.78
CA VAL A 33 34.59 27.91 8.77
C VAL A 33 34.96 28.58 7.46
N CYS A 34 33.96 29.19 6.82
CA CYS A 34 34.11 30.09 5.68
C CYS A 34 33.67 31.51 6.08
N HIS A 35 34.35 32.51 5.55
CA HIS A 35 34.10 33.92 5.87
C HIS A 35 33.40 34.69 4.74
N SER A 36 33.10 34.02 3.63
CA SER A 36 32.44 34.62 2.47
C SER A 36 31.63 33.60 1.67
N ALA A 37 30.69 34.08 0.86
CA ALA A 37 29.95 33.27 -0.10
C ALA A 37 30.87 32.64 -1.16
N ALA A 38 31.94 33.34 -1.57
CA ALA A 38 32.96 32.82 -2.48
C ALA A 38 33.72 31.62 -1.90
N GLU A 39 34.12 31.67 -0.63
CA GLU A 39 34.74 30.54 0.06
C GLU A 39 33.79 29.35 0.18
N PHE A 40 32.53 29.60 0.54
CA PHE A 40 31.51 28.56 0.60
C PHE A 40 31.31 27.87 -0.76
N ARG A 41 31.22 28.63 -1.85
CA ARG A 41 31.10 28.07 -3.22
C ARG A 41 32.27 27.17 -3.59
N SER A 42 33.47 27.55 -3.19
CA SER A 42 34.69 26.75 -3.40
C SER A 42 34.69 25.48 -2.54
N TYR A 43 34.17 25.58 -1.31
CA TYR A 43 34.03 24.45 -0.41
C TYR A 43 33.05 23.40 -0.96
N ILE A 44 31.82 23.79 -1.33
CA ILE A 44 30.79 22.84 -1.78
C ILE A 44 31.12 22.15 -3.11
N ALA A 45 32.03 22.74 -3.90
CA ALA A 45 32.53 22.14 -5.14
C ALA A 45 33.44 20.93 -4.89
N SER A 46 34.07 20.84 -3.72
CA SER A 46 35.07 19.80 -3.40
C SER A 46 34.73 18.94 -2.19
N ARG A 47 33.83 19.41 -1.31
CA ARG A 47 33.47 18.77 -0.04
C ARG A 47 31.98 18.97 0.26
N ARG A 48 31.43 18.09 1.07
CA ARG A 48 30.09 18.25 1.67
C ARG A 48 30.21 18.30 3.19
N ALA A 49 29.25 18.96 3.84
CA ALA A 49 29.09 18.93 5.29
C ALA A 49 27.81 18.16 5.66
N ASP A 50 27.77 17.58 6.87
CA ASP A 50 26.57 16.95 7.42
C ASP A 50 25.58 17.97 8.00
N LEU A 51 26.03 19.21 8.28
CA LEU A 51 25.22 20.32 8.76
C LEU A 51 25.86 21.66 8.36
N TYR A 52 25.03 22.58 7.88
CA TYR A 52 25.45 23.94 7.54
C TYR A 52 24.88 24.95 8.54
N PHE A 53 25.71 25.90 8.98
CA PHE A 53 25.30 27.12 9.66
C PHE A 53 25.61 28.29 8.73
N LEU A 54 24.60 29.04 8.30
CA LEU A 54 24.74 30.08 7.28
C LEU A 54 24.28 31.43 7.85
N ASP A 55 25.17 32.41 7.91
CA ASP A 55 24.74 33.79 8.15
C ASP A 55 23.89 34.28 6.97
N VAL A 56 22.77 34.92 7.26
CA VAL A 56 21.90 35.55 6.28
C VAL A 56 22.64 36.64 5.52
N ARG A 57 23.50 37.42 6.20
CA ARG A 57 24.24 38.52 5.56
C ARG A 57 25.72 38.16 5.47
N LEU A 58 26.25 38.22 4.26
CA LEU A 58 27.67 38.01 3.99
C LEU A 58 28.22 39.23 3.21
N PRO A 59 29.54 39.51 3.27
CA PRO A 59 30.15 40.66 2.62
C PRO A 59 30.00 40.63 1.08
N ASP A 60 29.84 39.45 0.49
CA ASP A 60 29.78 39.21 -0.95
C ASP A 60 28.51 38.44 -1.39
N GLY A 61 27.47 38.39 -0.55
CA GLY A 61 26.21 37.71 -0.88
C GLY A 61 25.22 37.54 0.27
N ASN A 62 24.23 36.68 0.05
CA ASN A 62 23.18 36.36 1.03
C ASN A 62 23.17 34.84 1.32
N GLY A 63 23.08 34.46 2.59
CA GLY A 63 23.04 33.05 3.01
C GLY A 63 21.82 32.28 2.50
N ILE A 64 20.71 32.95 2.22
CA ILE A 64 19.52 32.31 1.61
C ILE A 64 19.83 31.83 0.19
N ASP A 65 20.62 32.58 -0.57
CA ASP A 65 21.06 32.16 -1.91
C ASP A 65 21.99 30.96 -1.82
N LEU A 66 22.85 30.91 -0.78
CA LEU A 66 23.71 29.76 -0.52
C LEU A 66 22.89 28.52 -0.16
N LEU A 67 21.82 28.67 0.64
CA LEU A 67 20.89 27.60 0.93
C LEU A 67 20.24 27.04 -0.34
N GLN A 68 19.82 27.92 -1.26
CA GLN A 68 19.27 27.49 -2.55
C GLN A 68 20.31 26.72 -3.38
N LEU A 69 21.58 27.13 -3.36
CA LEU A 69 22.65 26.39 -4.03
C LEU A 69 22.84 24.98 -3.45
N ILE A 70 22.76 24.81 -2.12
CA ILE A 70 22.80 23.47 -1.47
C ILE A 70 21.65 22.61 -2.01
N ARG A 71 20.44 23.18 -2.11
CA ARG A 71 19.26 22.46 -2.60
C ARG A 71 19.35 22.13 -4.09
N GLN A 72 19.89 23.03 -4.91
CA GLN A 72 20.11 22.80 -6.35
C GLN A 72 21.18 21.73 -6.63
N ALA A 73 22.15 21.57 -5.72
CA ALA A 73 23.18 20.54 -5.79
C ALA A 73 22.71 19.15 -5.27
N ASP A 74 21.41 19.02 -4.99
CA ASP A 74 20.77 17.83 -4.40
C ASP A 74 21.52 17.34 -3.15
N ASP A 75 21.94 18.28 -2.29
CA ASP A 75 22.51 17.97 -0.99
C ASP A 75 21.38 17.92 0.06
N PRO A 76 21.07 16.73 0.64
CA PRO A 76 20.00 16.58 1.61
C PRO A 76 20.39 17.13 2.99
N SER A 77 21.63 17.57 3.18
CA SER A 77 22.11 17.99 4.50
C SER A 77 21.32 19.20 5.02
N PRO A 78 20.99 19.23 6.33
CA PRO A 78 20.26 20.33 6.93
C PRO A 78 21.10 21.61 6.97
N ALA A 79 20.41 22.74 6.90
CA ALA A 79 21.02 24.06 7.01
C ALA A 79 20.26 24.90 8.04
N VAL A 80 20.99 25.55 8.94
CA VAL A 80 20.47 26.42 9.99
C VAL A 80 20.91 27.85 9.66
N MET A 81 19.94 28.75 9.55
CA MET A 81 20.23 30.16 9.28
C MET A 81 20.59 30.89 10.56
N ILE A 82 21.57 31.79 10.50
CA ILE A 82 22.02 32.66 11.59
C ILE A 82 21.76 34.10 11.17
N SER A 83 21.24 34.96 12.04
CA SER A 83 21.11 36.40 11.76
C SER A 83 21.34 37.25 13.00
N GLY A 84 21.93 38.43 12.82
CA GLY A 84 22.09 39.44 13.88
C GLY A 84 20.87 40.33 14.12
N HIS A 85 19.92 40.39 13.19
CA HIS A 85 18.66 41.11 13.33
C HIS A 85 17.52 40.14 13.01
N GLY A 86 17.04 39.43 14.02
CA GLY A 86 16.01 38.39 13.85
C GLY A 86 14.63 38.98 13.67
N THR A 87 14.29 39.46 12.47
CA THR A 87 12.88 39.77 12.18
C THR A 87 12.12 38.46 11.93
N ILE A 88 10.85 38.41 12.33
CA ILE A 88 9.96 37.26 12.04
C ILE A 88 9.89 37.01 10.52
N ALA A 89 9.99 38.07 9.70
CA ALA A 89 9.96 37.97 8.26
C ALA A 89 11.15 37.16 7.70
N ASP A 90 12.36 37.39 8.23
CA ASP A 90 13.57 36.69 7.79
C ASP A 90 13.53 35.20 8.17
N ALA A 91 13.06 34.88 9.37
CA ALA A 91 12.88 33.49 9.82
C ALA A 91 11.86 32.75 8.93
N VAL A 92 10.74 33.39 8.61
CA VAL A 92 9.72 32.81 7.71
C VAL A 92 10.28 32.59 6.30
N GLN A 93 11.07 33.53 5.78
CA GLN A 93 11.71 33.40 4.47
C GLN A 93 12.73 32.25 4.45
N ALA A 94 13.55 32.12 5.49
CA ALA A 94 14.51 31.04 5.66
C ALA A 94 13.81 29.66 5.68
N THR A 95 12.74 29.50 6.45
CA THR A 95 11.97 28.24 6.49
C THR A 95 11.36 27.92 5.12
N ARG A 96 10.81 28.93 4.41
CA ARG A 96 10.29 28.74 3.05
C ARG A 96 11.35 28.34 2.03
N ALA A 97 12.59 28.81 2.22
CA ALA A 97 13.74 28.42 1.40
C ALA A 97 14.31 27.04 1.75
N GLY A 98 13.75 26.35 2.76
CA GLY A 98 14.14 24.99 3.14
C GLY A 98 15.23 24.92 4.21
N ALA A 99 15.35 25.96 5.05
CA ALA A 99 16.17 25.90 6.25
C ALA A 99 15.53 24.98 7.30
N PHE A 100 16.36 24.23 8.02
CA PHE A 100 15.92 23.38 9.12
C PHE A 100 15.43 24.22 10.32
N ASP A 101 16.19 25.26 10.67
CA ASP A 101 15.86 26.17 11.76
C ASP A 101 16.56 27.53 11.56
N PHE A 102 16.24 28.49 12.43
CA PHE A 102 16.77 29.84 12.43
C PHE A 102 17.25 30.24 13.84
N LEU A 103 18.46 30.79 13.93
CA LEU A 103 19.09 31.25 15.16
C LEU A 103 19.39 32.75 15.09
N GLU A 104 18.99 33.47 16.14
CA GLU A 104 19.30 34.88 16.30
C GLU A 104 20.57 35.06 17.14
N LYS A 105 21.49 35.92 16.70
CA LYS A 105 22.68 36.32 17.47
C LYS A 105 22.23 37.23 18.63
N PRO A 106 22.75 37.07 19.86
CA PRO A 106 23.89 36.24 20.26
C PRO A 106 23.55 34.76 20.43
N LEU A 107 24.46 33.89 19.98
CA LEU A 107 24.26 32.44 19.94
C LEU A 107 24.54 31.79 21.30
N GLY A 108 23.48 31.28 21.94
CA GLY A 108 23.60 30.50 23.17
C GLY A 108 24.05 29.05 22.91
N ARG A 109 25.05 28.57 23.67
CA ARG A 109 25.61 27.21 23.54
C ARG A 109 24.54 26.12 23.50
N ASP A 110 23.62 26.10 24.47
CA ASP A 110 22.62 25.04 24.60
C ASP A 110 21.66 25.00 23.42
N ARG A 111 21.26 26.18 22.91
CA ARG A 111 20.37 26.29 21.75
C ARG A 111 21.05 25.80 20.48
N VAL A 112 22.31 26.19 20.26
CA VAL A 112 23.09 25.72 19.10
C VAL A 112 23.25 24.19 19.12
N LEU A 113 23.61 23.62 20.27
CA LEU A 113 23.78 22.17 20.41
C LEU A 113 22.46 21.40 20.26
N LEU A 114 21.35 21.95 20.75
CA LEU A 114 20.02 21.34 20.58
C LEU A 114 19.60 21.31 19.10
N VAL A 115 19.72 22.45 18.41
CA VAL A 115 19.35 22.57 17.00
C VAL A 115 20.25 21.69 16.13
N ALA A 116 21.56 21.70 16.35
CA ALA A 116 22.50 20.85 15.62
C ALA A 116 22.18 19.36 15.79
N ARG A 117 21.86 18.92 17.02
CA ARG A 117 21.49 17.53 17.30
C ARG A 117 20.21 17.14 16.57
N ASN A 118 19.14 17.94 16.69
CA ASN A 118 17.85 17.65 16.05
C ASN A 118 17.99 17.62 14.52
N ALA A 119 18.77 18.54 13.95
CA ALA A 119 19.03 18.60 12.52
C ALA A 119 19.73 17.33 12.02
N LEU A 120 20.80 16.92 12.71
CA LEU A 120 21.59 15.75 12.34
C LEU A 120 20.83 14.43 12.60
N GLU A 121 20.02 14.36 13.65
CA GLU A 121 19.16 13.20 13.93
C GLU A 121 18.09 13.05 12.85
N HIS A 122 17.40 14.13 12.49
CA HIS A 122 16.41 14.11 11.42
C HIS A 122 17.05 13.65 10.09
N SER A 123 18.20 14.22 9.72
CA SER A 123 18.93 13.81 8.52
C SER A 123 19.39 12.34 8.58
N SER A 124 19.74 11.84 9.76
CA SER A 124 20.09 10.42 9.94
C SER A 124 18.87 9.52 9.70
N LEU A 125 17.72 9.86 10.27
CA LEU A 125 16.47 9.12 10.09
C LEU A 125 15.99 9.14 8.63
N GLU A 126 16.11 10.27 7.95
CA GLU A 126 15.77 10.38 6.52
C GLU A 126 16.72 9.55 5.65
N ARG A 127 18.03 9.56 5.94
CA ARG A 127 19.02 8.72 5.25
C ARG A 127 18.74 7.24 5.48
N GLU A 128 18.47 6.85 6.72
CA GLU A 128 18.15 5.48 7.08
C GLU A 128 16.84 5.02 6.41
N ASN A 129 15.81 5.87 6.38
CA ASN A 129 14.56 5.59 5.69
C ASN A 129 14.78 5.43 4.18
N ARG A 130 15.60 6.29 3.56
CA ARG A 130 15.97 6.19 2.14
C ARG A 130 16.76 4.92 1.86
N GLN A 131 17.74 4.59 2.70
CA GLN A 131 18.52 3.37 2.58
C GLN A 131 17.64 2.12 2.75
N PHE A 132 16.69 2.12 3.69
CA PHE A 132 15.72 1.04 3.80
C PHE A 132 14.79 0.95 2.58
N ARG A 133 14.37 2.08 2.01
CA ARG A 133 13.60 2.08 0.75
C ARG A 133 14.41 1.52 -0.41
N GLU A 134 15.69 1.86 -0.51
CA GLU A 134 16.60 1.33 -1.53
C GLU A 134 16.89 -0.17 -1.34
N LEU A 135 17.06 -0.63 -0.09
CA LEU A 135 17.26 -2.06 0.26
C LEU A 135 16.00 -2.91 0.03
N VAL A 136 14.81 -2.32 0.19
CA VAL A 136 13.52 -2.98 -0.08
C VAL A 136 13.20 -3.05 -1.58
N GLY A 137 13.96 -2.32 -2.42
CA GLY A 137 13.82 -2.30 -3.89
C GLY A 137 12.65 -1.44 -4.38
N GLU A 138 12.56 -1.25 -5.70
CA GLU A 138 11.31 -0.75 -6.31
C GLU A 138 10.20 -1.72 -5.96
N GLY A 139 9.14 -1.22 -5.31
CA GLY A 139 7.98 -2.02 -4.94
C GLY A 139 7.42 -2.79 -6.15
N PRO A 140 6.71 -3.91 -5.91
CA PRO A 140 6.35 -4.87 -6.95
C PRO A 140 5.73 -4.22 -8.20
N THR A 141 6.30 -4.56 -9.36
CA THR A 141 5.92 -4.03 -10.66
C THR A 141 4.61 -4.64 -11.13
N MET A 142 3.71 -3.82 -11.69
CA MET A 142 2.51 -4.32 -12.36
C MET A 142 2.89 -4.88 -13.73
N ILE A 143 2.61 -6.17 -13.94
CA ILE A 143 2.97 -6.88 -15.16
C ILE A 143 1.70 -7.34 -15.87
N GLY A 144 1.65 -7.06 -17.16
CA GLY A 144 0.57 -7.46 -18.04
C GLY A 144 0.39 -6.49 -19.18
N ARG A 145 0.27 -7.04 -20.39
CA ARG A 145 0.06 -6.34 -21.65
C ARG A 145 -1.33 -6.58 -22.23
N SER A 146 -2.12 -7.46 -21.62
CA SER A 146 -3.49 -7.74 -22.06
C SER A 146 -4.34 -6.45 -22.06
N PRO A 147 -5.17 -6.23 -23.09
CA PRO A 147 -6.03 -5.04 -23.15
C PRO A 147 -6.95 -4.91 -21.92
N THR A 148 -7.44 -6.04 -21.39
CA THR A 148 -8.31 -6.06 -20.21
C THR A 148 -7.59 -5.56 -18.96
N PHE A 149 -6.34 -5.96 -18.73
CA PHE A 149 -5.55 -5.47 -17.59
C PHE A 149 -5.09 -4.03 -17.79
N GLN A 150 -4.73 -3.64 -19.01
CA GLN A 150 -4.37 -2.25 -19.34
C GLN A 150 -5.53 -1.27 -19.08
N ARG A 151 -6.78 -1.66 -19.34
CA ARG A 151 -7.96 -0.85 -18.97
C ARG A 151 -8.04 -0.61 -17.47
N ALA A 152 -7.89 -1.66 -16.65
CA ALA A 152 -7.88 -1.53 -15.20
C ALA A 152 -6.74 -0.63 -14.69
N GLN A 153 -5.55 -0.72 -15.29
CA GLN A 153 -4.42 0.17 -15.00
C GLN A 153 -4.71 1.62 -15.38
N GLN A 154 -5.33 1.87 -16.53
CA GLN A 154 -5.70 3.22 -16.96
C GLN A 154 -6.77 3.84 -16.06
N GLU A 155 -7.76 3.07 -15.63
CA GLU A 155 -8.76 3.51 -14.64
C GLU A 155 -8.10 3.83 -13.28
N ALA A 156 -7.20 2.96 -12.82
CA ALA A 156 -6.41 3.17 -11.61
C ALA A 156 -5.56 4.46 -11.69
N ALA A 157 -4.91 4.71 -12.83
CA ALA A 157 -4.10 5.90 -13.06
C ALA A 157 -4.95 7.18 -13.06
N ARG A 158 -6.18 7.14 -13.60
CA ARG A 158 -7.10 8.28 -13.59
C ARG A 158 -7.57 8.58 -12.17
N VAL A 159 -8.00 7.56 -11.42
CA VAL A 159 -8.53 7.76 -10.06
C VAL A 159 -7.44 8.14 -9.06
N ALA A 160 -6.20 7.70 -9.26
CA ALA A 160 -5.06 8.05 -8.41
C ALA A 160 -4.90 9.56 -8.22
N ARG A 161 -5.18 10.36 -9.25
CA ARG A 161 -5.08 11.84 -9.25
C ARG A 161 -6.15 12.56 -8.41
N SER A 162 -7.11 11.84 -7.84
CA SER A 162 -8.19 12.38 -7.01
C SER A 162 -8.14 11.83 -5.58
N ASP A 163 -8.95 12.39 -4.69
CA ASP A 163 -9.21 11.87 -3.34
C ASP A 163 -10.36 10.85 -3.31
N ALA A 164 -10.91 10.49 -4.47
CA ALA A 164 -12.01 9.54 -4.58
C ALA A 164 -11.63 8.18 -4.00
N ARG A 165 -12.62 7.57 -3.35
CA ARG A 165 -12.54 6.21 -2.81
C ARG A 165 -12.70 5.21 -3.94
N VAL A 166 -11.97 4.11 -3.83
CA VAL A 166 -11.88 3.10 -4.87
C VAL A 166 -12.29 1.76 -4.29
N LEU A 167 -13.13 1.03 -5.02
CA LEU A 167 -13.46 -0.36 -4.72
C LEU A 167 -12.86 -1.27 -5.79
N LEU A 168 -11.83 -2.04 -5.41
CA LEU A 168 -11.18 -3.02 -6.27
C LEU A 168 -11.92 -4.36 -6.18
N ILE A 169 -12.46 -4.82 -7.30
CA ILE A 169 -13.26 -6.04 -7.38
C ILE A 169 -12.50 -7.07 -8.20
N GLY A 170 -12.33 -8.28 -7.67
CA GLY A 170 -11.70 -9.37 -8.40
C GLY A 170 -11.35 -10.53 -7.49
N GLU A 171 -11.05 -11.67 -8.10
CA GLU A 171 -10.75 -12.90 -7.37
C GLU A 171 -9.52 -12.79 -6.46
N SER A 172 -9.31 -13.80 -5.62
CA SER A 172 -8.10 -13.87 -4.82
C SER A 172 -6.88 -14.04 -5.73
N GLY A 173 -5.80 -13.29 -5.45
CA GLY A 173 -4.54 -13.43 -6.18
C GLY A 173 -4.45 -12.72 -7.54
N VAL A 174 -5.45 -11.91 -7.93
CA VAL A 174 -5.41 -11.15 -9.21
C VAL A 174 -4.50 -9.90 -9.19
N GLY A 175 -4.05 -9.47 -8.01
CA GLY A 175 -3.21 -8.28 -7.84
C GLY A 175 -3.93 -7.02 -7.33
N LYS A 176 -5.07 -7.16 -6.62
CA LYS A 176 -5.80 -6.01 -6.03
C LYS A 176 -4.90 -5.15 -5.13
N GLU A 177 -4.10 -5.77 -4.27
CA GLU A 177 -3.16 -5.07 -3.38
C GLU A 177 -2.08 -4.29 -4.16
N LEU A 178 -1.58 -4.84 -5.26
CA LEU A 178 -0.60 -4.16 -6.13
C LEU A 178 -1.21 -2.92 -6.76
N LEU A 179 -2.44 -3.05 -7.27
CA LEU A 179 -3.16 -1.94 -7.87
C LEU A 179 -3.51 -0.85 -6.83
N ALA A 180 -3.85 -1.23 -5.60
CA ALA A 180 -4.05 -0.28 -4.51
C ALA A 180 -2.77 0.48 -4.15
N ALA A 181 -1.63 -0.21 -4.07
CA ALA A 181 -0.33 0.40 -3.83
C ALA A 181 0.06 1.36 -4.96
N TYR A 182 -0.22 0.99 -6.21
CA TYR A 182 -0.05 1.87 -7.37
C TYR A 182 -0.90 3.13 -7.25
N ILE A 183 -2.20 3.00 -6.97
CA ILE A 183 -3.11 4.15 -6.80
C ILE A 183 -2.59 5.10 -5.72
N HIS A 184 -2.10 4.58 -4.60
CA HIS A 184 -1.51 5.41 -3.54
C HIS A 184 -0.25 6.15 -4.02
N ARG A 185 0.68 5.43 -4.66
CA ARG A 185 1.96 5.99 -5.14
C ARG A 185 1.76 7.11 -6.17
N GLU A 186 0.78 6.96 -7.06
CA GLU A 186 0.48 7.94 -8.11
C GLU A 186 -0.51 9.04 -7.65
N SER A 187 -0.75 9.16 -6.34
CA SER A 187 -1.71 10.11 -5.78
C SER A 187 -1.06 11.30 -5.06
N PRO A 188 -1.82 12.39 -4.82
CA PRO A 188 -1.38 13.48 -3.96
C PRO A 188 -1.03 13.07 -2.52
N PHE A 189 -1.41 11.85 -2.10
CA PHE A 189 -1.20 11.30 -0.76
C PHE A 189 0.04 10.41 -0.65
N ALA A 190 0.84 10.28 -1.71
CA ALA A 190 1.99 9.35 -1.79
C ALA A 190 3.09 9.61 -0.75
N SER A 191 3.18 10.83 -0.21
CA SER A 191 4.11 11.14 0.89
C SER A 191 3.60 10.67 2.25
N GLY A 192 2.31 10.38 2.37
CA GLY A 192 1.66 9.88 3.57
C GLY A 192 1.79 8.36 3.73
N PRO A 193 1.35 7.80 4.87
CA PRO A 193 1.41 6.36 5.12
C PRO A 193 0.46 5.57 4.21
N PHE A 194 0.92 4.40 3.73
CA PHE A 194 0.06 3.39 3.11
C PHE A 194 -0.18 2.23 4.07
N VAL A 195 -1.30 2.27 4.79
CA VAL A 195 -1.62 1.27 5.83
C VAL A 195 -2.52 0.19 5.23
N LYS A 196 -2.13 -1.07 5.37
CA LYS A 196 -2.89 -2.23 4.89
C LYS A 196 -3.58 -2.94 6.04
N VAL A 197 -4.82 -3.37 5.80
CA VAL A 197 -5.60 -4.20 6.72
C VAL A 197 -6.30 -5.28 5.91
N ASN A 198 -6.04 -6.54 6.22
CA ASN A 198 -6.80 -7.66 5.68
C ASN A 198 -7.91 -8.00 6.68
N CYS A 199 -9.16 -7.71 6.30
CA CYS A 199 -10.31 -7.88 7.17
C CYS A 199 -10.64 -9.35 7.45
N ALA A 200 -10.29 -10.26 6.54
CA ALA A 200 -10.52 -11.69 6.69
C ALA A 200 -9.45 -12.38 7.57
N ALA A 201 -8.26 -11.80 7.70
CA ALA A 201 -7.15 -12.37 8.48
C ALA A 201 -7.22 -12.05 9.98
N ILE A 202 -8.05 -11.08 10.37
CA ILE A 202 -8.16 -10.63 11.77
C ILE A 202 -9.45 -11.22 12.36
N PRO A 203 -9.40 -11.84 13.56
CA PRO A 203 -10.61 -12.30 14.23
C PRO A 203 -11.64 -11.17 14.38
N ALA A 204 -12.93 -11.49 14.20
CA ALA A 204 -14.01 -10.50 14.25
C ALA A 204 -14.07 -9.72 15.58
N GLU A 205 -13.60 -10.34 16.67
CA GLU A 205 -13.53 -9.69 17.99
C GLU A 205 -12.44 -8.61 18.07
N LEU A 206 -11.40 -8.70 17.22
CA LEU A 206 -10.22 -7.83 17.25
C LEU A 206 -10.19 -6.80 16.13
N ILE A 207 -10.96 -6.99 15.05
CA ILE A 207 -10.93 -6.09 13.90
C ILE A 207 -11.30 -4.64 14.26
N GLU A 208 -12.25 -4.43 15.18
CA GLU A 208 -12.59 -3.08 15.64
C GLU A 208 -11.44 -2.42 16.39
N SER A 209 -10.74 -3.19 17.22
CA SER A 209 -9.56 -2.71 17.95
C SER A 209 -8.41 -2.42 17.00
N GLU A 210 -8.22 -3.22 15.96
CA GLU A 210 -7.19 -2.96 14.96
C GLU A 210 -7.56 -1.72 14.13
N LEU A 211 -8.78 -1.59 13.61
CA LEU A 211 -9.19 -0.46 12.78
C LEU A 211 -9.23 0.87 13.56
N PHE A 212 -9.89 0.88 14.73
CA PHE A 212 -10.22 2.10 15.47
C PHE A 212 -9.38 2.30 16.75
N GLY A 213 -8.61 1.30 17.17
CA GLY A 213 -7.84 1.38 18.41
C GLY A 213 -8.70 1.19 19.66
N HIS A 214 -8.04 1.19 20.82
CA HIS A 214 -8.70 1.04 22.11
C HIS A 214 -8.03 1.87 23.20
N GLU A 215 -8.83 2.27 24.19
CA GLU A 215 -8.33 2.81 25.44
C GLU A 215 -7.97 1.68 26.42
N LYS A 216 -7.18 2.03 27.44
CA LYS A 216 -6.82 1.08 28.50
C LYS A 216 -8.07 0.58 29.21
N GLY A 217 -8.24 -0.75 29.32
CA GLY A 217 -9.39 -1.37 29.98
C GLY A 217 -10.65 -1.52 29.12
N ALA A 218 -10.58 -1.25 27.81
CA ALA A 218 -11.74 -1.37 26.91
C ALA A 218 -12.31 -2.80 26.80
N PHE A 219 -11.48 -3.83 27.00
CA PHE A 219 -11.86 -5.24 27.05
C PHE A 219 -10.85 -6.05 27.86
N THR A 220 -11.16 -7.31 28.17
CA THR A 220 -10.24 -8.22 28.88
C THR A 220 -8.95 -8.44 28.07
N GLY A 221 -7.83 -7.90 28.57
CA GLY A 221 -6.53 -7.93 27.88
C GLY A 221 -6.05 -6.58 27.35
N ALA A 222 -6.87 -5.52 27.41
CA ALA A 222 -6.51 -4.15 27.02
C ALA A 222 -5.62 -3.47 28.09
N ALA A 223 -4.37 -3.96 28.25
CA ALA A 223 -3.44 -3.49 29.29
C ALA A 223 -2.96 -2.04 29.09
N ALA A 224 -2.94 -1.57 27.85
CA ALA A 224 -2.50 -0.23 27.46
C ALA A 224 -3.40 0.32 26.35
N ARG A 225 -3.35 1.63 26.14
CA ARG A 225 -3.99 2.28 24.99
C ARG A 225 -3.25 1.90 23.71
N ARG A 226 -3.98 1.66 22.62
CA ARG A 226 -3.43 1.37 21.29
C ARG A 226 -4.10 2.21 20.22
N ARG A 227 -3.29 2.80 19.33
CA ARG A 227 -3.78 3.55 18.16
C ARG A 227 -4.29 2.58 17.09
N GLY A 228 -5.41 2.93 16.47
CA GLY A 228 -6.01 2.17 15.37
C GLY A 228 -5.36 2.44 14.01
N LYS A 229 -5.66 1.59 13.02
CA LYS A 229 -5.16 1.72 11.64
C LYS A 229 -5.61 3.00 10.96
N PHE A 230 -6.81 3.52 11.28
CA PHE A 230 -7.23 4.84 10.82
C PHE A 230 -6.31 5.97 11.32
N GLU A 231 -5.90 5.94 12.59
CA GLU A 231 -4.97 6.93 13.13
C GLU A 231 -3.56 6.81 12.53
N LEU A 232 -3.14 5.58 12.23
CA LEU A 232 -1.84 5.32 11.59
C LEU A 232 -1.84 5.71 10.11
N ALA A 233 -3.00 5.74 9.47
CA ALA A 233 -3.19 6.10 8.07
C ALA A 233 -3.48 7.58 7.86
N ASP A 234 -3.50 8.39 8.93
CA ASP A 234 -3.84 9.82 8.85
C ASP A 234 -2.94 10.56 7.84
N ARG A 235 -3.58 11.40 7.01
CA ARG A 235 -2.97 12.10 5.85
C ARG A 235 -2.37 11.18 4.78
N GLY A 236 -2.72 9.90 4.79
CA GLY A 236 -2.26 8.90 3.83
C GLY A 236 -3.42 8.11 3.25
N THR A 237 -3.20 6.82 3.07
CA THR A 237 -4.18 5.90 2.47
C THR A 237 -4.32 4.64 3.32
N LEU A 238 -5.56 4.26 3.61
CA LEU A 238 -5.92 3.00 4.23
C LEU A 238 -6.44 2.04 3.16
N PHE A 239 -5.75 0.92 2.98
CA PHE A 239 -6.17 -0.18 2.14
C PHE A 239 -6.89 -1.24 2.97
N LEU A 240 -8.18 -1.42 2.69
CA LEU A 240 -9.05 -2.43 3.32
C LEU A 240 -9.22 -3.61 2.37
N ASP A 241 -8.44 -4.66 2.57
CA ASP A 241 -8.57 -5.90 1.80
C ASP A 241 -9.66 -6.80 2.38
N GLU A 242 -10.35 -7.49 1.48
CA GLU A 242 -11.50 -8.37 1.76
C GLU A 242 -12.59 -7.71 2.62
N VAL A 243 -13.00 -6.48 2.26
CA VAL A 243 -14.01 -5.70 3.00
C VAL A 243 -15.36 -6.42 3.12
N GLY A 244 -15.69 -7.31 2.19
CA GLY A 244 -16.90 -8.12 2.19
C GLY A 244 -16.97 -9.16 3.31
N ASP A 245 -15.87 -9.41 4.03
CA ASP A 245 -15.83 -10.31 5.19
C ASP A 245 -15.89 -9.57 6.53
N LEU A 246 -16.12 -8.25 6.54
CA LEU A 246 -16.38 -7.49 7.77
C LEU A 246 -17.70 -7.89 8.44
N HIS A 247 -17.70 -7.99 9.76
CA HIS A 247 -18.93 -8.19 10.54
C HIS A 247 -19.75 -6.90 10.64
N GLU A 248 -21.05 -7.04 10.93
CA GLU A 248 -22.04 -5.96 10.90
C GLU A 248 -21.66 -4.75 11.78
N ALA A 249 -21.19 -4.97 13.01
CA ALA A 249 -20.79 -3.89 13.90
C ALA A 249 -19.59 -3.09 13.38
N SER A 250 -18.61 -3.75 12.73
CA SER A 250 -17.51 -3.06 12.05
C SER A 250 -17.99 -2.26 10.85
N GLN A 251 -18.95 -2.79 10.08
CA GLN A 251 -19.50 -2.08 8.93
C GLN A 251 -20.15 -0.76 9.34
N ALA A 252 -20.92 -0.76 10.45
CA ALA A 252 -21.56 0.44 10.97
C ALA A 252 -20.54 1.52 11.42
N LYS A 253 -19.45 1.12 12.09
CA LYS A 253 -18.39 2.05 12.50
C LYS A 253 -17.59 2.56 11.32
N LEU A 254 -17.29 1.69 10.36
CA LEU A 254 -16.58 2.06 9.13
C LEU A 254 -17.38 3.11 8.36
N LEU A 255 -18.69 2.93 8.21
CA LEU A 255 -19.58 3.90 7.57
C LEU A 255 -19.44 5.29 8.18
N ARG A 256 -19.52 5.41 9.52
CA ARG A 256 -19.38 6.70 10.22
C ARG A 256 -18.06 7.40 9.93
N VAL A 257 -16.94 6.66 9.93
CA VAL A 257 -15.62 7.25 9.59
C VAL A 257 -15.56 7.72 8.15
N LEU A 258 -16.18 7.00 7.22
CA LEU A 258 -16.25 7.40 5.82
C LEU A 258 -17.19 8.59 5.57
N GLU A 259 -18.12 8.86 6.49
CA GLU A 259 -19.02 10.01 6.42
C GLU A 259 -18.38 11.25 7.00
N ASP A 260 -17.92 11.17 8.25
CA ASP A 260 -17.55 12.34 9.06
C ASP A 260 -16.03 12.53 9.20
N GLY A 261 -15.21 11.52 8.87
CA GLY A 261 -13.78 11.51 9.17
C GLY A 261 -13.48 11.40 10.67
N GLU A 262 -14.46 10.94 11.45
CA GLU A 262 -14.43 10.90 12.91
C GLU A 262 -14.81 9.52 13.45
N PHE A 263 -14.16 9.10 14.54
CA PHE A 263 -14.55 7.92 15.32
C PHE A 263 -14.16 8.05 16.79
N HIS A 264 -14.55 7.06 17.58
CA HIS A 264 -14.11 6.88 18.95
C HIS A 264 -13.33 5.57 19.05
N ARG A 265 -12.29 5.55 19.88
CA ARG A 265 -11.61 4.30 20.23
C ARG A 265 -12.57 3.40 21.01
N LEU A 266 -12.33 2.10 20.99
CA LEU A 266 -13.06 1.18 21.87
C LEU A 266 -12.86 1.59 23.34
N GLY A 267 -13.97 1.69 24.08
CA GLY A 267 -13.97 2.12 25.48
C GLY A 267 -13.60 3.59 25.70
N GLY A 268 -13.47 4.39 24.65
CA GLY A 268 -13.16 5.82 24.74
C GLY A 268 -14.34 6.70 24.36
N GLU A 269 -14.43 7.88 24.98
CA GLU A 269 -15.43 8.91 24.67
C GLU A 269 -14.86 10.07 23.84
N HIS A 270 -13.54 10.10 23.66
CA HIS A 270 -12.88 11.14 22.90
C HIS A 270 -12.99 10.91 21.39
N THR A 271 -13.56 11.89 20.69
CA THR A 271 -13.57 11.93 19.23
C THR A 271 -12.16 12.07 18.67
N VAL A 272 -11.83 11.19 17.72
CA VAL A 272 -10.60 11.21 16.94
C VAL A 272 -10.96 11.60 15.51
N ARG A 273 -10.34 12.68 15.01
CA ARG A 273 -10.45 13.17 13.63
C ARG A 273 -9.29 12.68 12.79
N VAL A 274 -9.57 12.15 11.61
CA VAL A 274 -8.55 11.70 10.66
C VAL A 274 -8.92 12.12 9.23
N SER A 275 -7.92 12.40 8.41
CA SER A 275 -8.07 12.66 6.98
C SER A 275 -7.41 11.53 6.20
N VAL A 276 -8.18 10.50 5.85
CA VAL A 276 -7.66 9.25 5.25
C VAL A 276 -8.36 8.96 3.93
N ARG A 277 -7.59 8.74 2.87
CA ARG A 277 -8.12 8.15 1.64
C ARG A 277 -8.34 6.66 1.83
N VAL A 278 -9.52 6.15 1.51
CA VAL A 278 -9.81 4.71 1.62
C VAL A 278 -9.84 4.05 0.24
N ILE A 279 -9.07 2.97 0.10
CA ILE A 279 -9.14 2.03 -1.02
C ILE A 279 -9.60 0.71 -0.43
N ALA A 280 -10.72 0.17 -0.92
CA ALA A 280 -11.24 -1.13 -0.49
C ALA A 280 -11.05 -2.18 -1.58
N ALA A 281 -10.93 -3.44 -1.20
CA ALA A 281 -10.89 -4.56 -2.10
C ALA A 281 -11.79 -5.70 -1.62
N THR A 282 -12.32 -6.48 -2.56
CA THR A 282 -13.05 -7.70 -2.23
C THR A 282 -13.04 -8.72 -3.37
N ASN A 283 -13.08 -10.00 -3.01
CA ASN A 283 -13.36 -11.11 -3.91
C ASN A 283 -14.83 -11.60 -3.87
N ARG A 284 -15.67 -11.00 -3.02
CA ARG A 284 -17.07 -11.39 -2.82
C ARG A 284 -17.98 -10.60 -3.74
N ASP A 285 -19.12 -11.19 -4.08
CA ASP A 285 -20.24 -10.45 -4.65
C ASP A 285 -20.95 -9.66 -3.55
N LEU A 286 -20.67 -8.36 -3.48
CA LEU A 286 -21.28 -7.48 -2.47
C LEU A 286 -22.79 -7.31 -2.70
N ALA A 287 -23.28 -7.36 -3.96
CA ALA A 287 -24.70 -7.25 -4.24
C ALA A 287 -25.46 -8.46 -3.68
N GLN A 288 -24.91 -9.66 -3.84
CA GLN A 288 -25.44 -10.86 -3.21
C GLN A 288 -25.39 -10.76 -1.67
N ARG A 289 -24.27 -10.30 -1.10
CA ARG A 289 -24.15 -10.14 0.37
C ARG A 289 -25.14 -9.13 0.95
N ILE A 290 -25.48 -8.07 0.20
CA ILE A 290 -26.52 -7.11 0.56
C ILE A 290 -27.89 -7.79 0.56
N ALA A 291 -28.22 -8.55 -0.49
CA ALA A 291 -29.49 -9.29 -0.57
C ALA A 291 -29.64 -10.32 0.57
N GLU A 292 -28.53 -10.89 1.05
CA GLU A 292 -28.48 -11.81 2.19
C GLU A 292 -28.49 -11.10 3.57
N GLY A 293 -28.50 -9.76 3.61
CA GLY A 293 -28.42 -8.98 4.85
C GLY A 293 -27.07 -9.06 5.57
N ARG A 294 -26.01 -9.51 4.87
CA ARG A 294 -24.65 -9.69 5.42
C ARG A 294 -23.73 -8.52 5.14
N PHE A 295 -24.13 -7.60 4.26
CA PHE A 295 -23.39 -6.38 3.99
C PHE A 295 -24.36 -5.21 3.88
N ARG A 296 -24.02 -4.07 4.49
CA ARG A 296 -24.89 -2.90 4.47
C ARG A 296 -24.84 -2.19 3.12
N GLU A 297 -26.02 -1.88 2.60
CA GLU A 297 -26.19 -1.18 1.33
C GLU A 297 -25.62 0.25 1.37
N ASP A 298 -25.81 0.97 2.47
CA ASP A 298 -25.26 2.33 2.66
C ASP A 298 -23.73 2.37 2.61
N LEU A 299 -23.06 1.41 3.28
CA LEU A 299 -21.62 1.25 3.24
C LEU A 299 -21.12 0.91 1.83
N TYR A 300 -21.84 0.07 1.09
CA TYR A 300 -21.49 -0.25 -0.30
C TYR A 300 -21.42 1.00 -1.16
N TYR A 301 -22.44 1.85 -1.12
CA TYR A 301 -22.45 3.11 -1.88
C TYR A 301 -21.34 4.08 -1.44
N ARG A 302 -20.99 4.07 -0.14
CA ARG A 302 -19.93 4.93 0.40
C ARG A 302 -18.52 4.47 0.04
N LEU A 303 -18.31 3.17 -0.18
CA LEU A 303 -17.05 2.57 -0.63
C LEU A 303 -16.92 2.55 -2.16
N SER A 304 -18.00 2.20 -2.87
CA SER A 304 -18.02 1.97 -4.32
C SER A 304 -18.19 3.25 -5.14
N VAL A 305 -17.43 4.30 -4.81
CA VAL A 305 -17.47 5.57 -5.57
C VAL A 305 -16.87 5.37 -6.96
N VAL A 306 -15.69 4.73 -7.04
CA VAL A 306 -15.07 4.29 -8.30
C VAL A 306 -14.79 2.79 -8.21
N PRO A 307 -15.66 1.92 -8.72
CA PRO A 307 -15.39 0.49 -8.79
C PRO A 307 -14.42 0.20 -9.96
N ILE A 308 -13.37 -0.58 -9.69
CA ILE A 308 -12.41 -1.05 -10.70
C ILE A 308 -12.35 -2.57 -10.63
N ARG A 309 -12.66 -3.22 -11.76
CA ARG A 309 -12.57 -4.67 -11.88
C ARG A 309 -11.16 -5.08 -12.28
N VAL A 310 -10.52 -5.92 -11.47
CA VAL A 310 -9.23 -6.54 -11.78
C VAL A 310 -9.49 -7.92 -12.40
N PRO A 311 -9.11 -8.15 -13.68
CA PRO A 311 -9.43 -9.38 -14.39
C PRO A 311 -8.70 -10.59 -13.81
N ALA A 312 -9.37 -11.74 -13.82
CA ALA A 312 -8.76 -13.02 -13.50
C ALA A 312 -7.71 -13.42 -14.56
N LEU A 313 -6.73 -14.25 -14.21
CA LEU A 313 -5.63 -14.62 -15.11
C LEU A 313 -6.13 -15.36 -16.36
N ARG A 314 -7.18 -16.18 -16.24
CA ARG A 314 -7.86 -16.82 -17.37
C ARG A 314 -8.51 -15.85 -18.38
N GLU A 315 -8.74 -14.59 -18.01
CA GLU A 315 -9.28 -13.56 -18.91
C GLU A 315 -8.16 -12.77 -19.61
N ARG A 316 -6.90 -13.10 -19.31
CA ARG A 316 -5.68 -12.46 -19.83
C ARG A 316 -4.55 -13.49 -19.97
N PRO A 317 -4.75 -14.57 -20.75
CA PRO A 317 -3.76 -15.65 -20.86
C PRO A 317 -2.41 -15.14 -21.35
N GLU A 318 -2.37 -14.08 -22.19
CA GLU A 318 -1.12 -13.52 -22.73
C GLU A 318 -0.22 -12.88 -21.65
N ASP A 319 -0.77 -12.56 -20.48
CA ASP A 319 -0.01 -12.04 -19.35
C ASP A 319 0.71 -13.16 -18.56
N THR A 320 0.28 -14.42 -18.74
CA THR A 320 0.85 -15.59 -18.02
C THR A 320 2.33 -15.76 -18.35
N HIS A 321 2.70 -15.59 -19.62
CA HIS A 321 4.09 -15.64 -20.08
C HIS A 321 4.95 -14.62 -19.33
N ASP A 322 4.57 -13.33 -19.39
CA ASP A 322 5.34 -12.24 -18.80
C ASP A 322 5.43 -12.35 -17.27
N LEU A 323 4.33 -12.76 -16.63
CA LEU A 323 4.30 -13.04 -15.19
C LEU A 323 5.22 -14.20 -14.82
N ALA A 324 5.19 -15.30 -15.59
CA ALA A 324 6.03 -16.47 -15.31
C ALA A 324 7.52 -16.14 -15.42
N THR A 325 7.92 -15.43 -16.48
CA THR A 325 9.30 -14.97 -16.66
C THR A 325 9.74 -14.07 -15.51
N TYR A 326 8.90 -13.11 -15.12
CA TYR A 326 9.21 -12.21 -14.02
C TYR A 326 9.33 -12.93 -12.69
N PHE A 327 8.37 -13.78 -12.33
CA PHE A 327 8.42 -14.51 -11.06
C PHE A 327 9.65 -15.41 -10.95
N LEU A 328 10.08 -16.03 -12.06
CA LEU A 328 11.31 -16.80 -12.08
C LEU A 328 12.55 -15.93 -11.81
N ALA A 329 12.65 -14.79 -12.51
CA ALA A 329 13.77 -13.87 -12.35
C ALA A 329 13.82 -13.29 -10.92
N GLU A 330 12.68 -12.84 -10.40
CA GLU A 330 12.53 -12.32 -9.03
C GLU A 330 12.92 -13.38 -7.99
N PHE A 331 12.44 -14.62 -8.16
CA PHE A 331 12.76 -15.72 -7.26
C PHE A 331 14.25 -16.07 -7.29
N CYS A 332 14.85 -16.17 -8.47
CA CYS A 332 16.28 -16.47 -8.60
C CYS A 332 17.15 -15.39 -7.96
N GLN A 333 16.83 -14.11 -8.20
CA GLN A 333 17.56 -12.98 -7.62
C GLN A 333 17.45 -12.97 -6.10
N ARG A 334 16.23 -13.07 -5.56
CA ARG A 334 15.98 -13.01 -4.11
C ARG A 334 16.66 -14.16 -3.35
N ASN A 335 16.73 -15.34 -3.94
CA ASN A 335 17.30 -16.54 -3.30
C ASN A 335 18.75 -16.81 -3.70
N ASN A 336 19.39 -15.91 -4.45
CA ASN A 336 20.76 -16.05 -4.95
C ASN A 336 20.97 -17.37 -5.74
N PHE A 337 19.96 -17.79 -6.50
CA PHE A 337 20.09 -18.90 -7.44
C PHE A 337 20.77 -18.42 -8.71
N LYS A 338 21.46 -19.33 -9.41
CA LYS A 338 21.88 -19.05 -10.79
C LYS A 338 20.64 -18.70 -11.64
N PRO A 339 20.73 -17.71 -12.55
CA PRO A 339 19.62 -17.39 -13.45
C PRO A 339 19.15 -18.64 -14.19
N LYS A 340 17.84 -18.87 -14.18
CA LYS A 340 17.17 -19.96 -14.88
C LYS A 340 16.28 -19.41 -15.99
N THR A 341 16.00 -20.24 -16.99
CA THR A 341 15.06 -19.96 -18.07
C THR A 341 13.91 -20.95 -18.08
N ILE A 342 12.79 -20.58 -18.69
CA ILE A 342 11.65 -21.47 -18.93
C ILE A 342 11.72 -21.93 -20.38
N ASP A 343 11.61 -23.24 -20.61
CA ASP A 343 11.55 -23.81 -21.95
C ASP A 343 10.30 -23.32 -22.71
N ALA A 344 10.41 -23.10 -24.03
CA ALA A 344 9.31 -22.64 -24.86
C ALA A 344 8.08 -23.57 -24.81
N GLU A 345 8.29 -24.88 -24.60
CA GLU A 345 7.22 -25.87 -24.51
C GLU A 345 6.39 -25.77 -23.21
N VAL A 346 6.90 -25.08 -22.19
CA VAL A 346 6.20 -24.90 -20.90
C VAL A 346 5.08 -23.85 -21.03
N PHE A 347 5.30 -22.77 -21.79
CA PHE A 347 4.36 -21.65 -21.84
C PHE A 347 2.95 -22.04 -22.33
N PRO A 348 2.77 -22.82 -23.41
CA PRO A 348 1.43 -23.26 -23.82
C PRO A 348 0.67 -24.02 -22.73
N ILE A 349 1.38 -24.79 -21.90
CA ILE A 349 0.77 -25.55 -20.79
C ILE A 349 0.33 -24.59 -19.68
N LEU A 350 1.17 -23.60 -19.34
CA LEU A 350 0.81 -22.59 -18.35
C LEU A 350 -0.35 -21.70 -18.83
N GLU A 351 -0.34 -21.29 -20.11
CA GLU A 351 -1.39 -20.43 -20.69
C GLU A 351 -2.74 -21.14 -20.84
N ALA A 352 -2.74 -22.48 -21.02
CA ALA A 352 -3.96 -23.27 -21.11
C ALA A 352 -4.62 -23.53 -19.75
N TYR A 353 -3.88 -23.41 -18.64
CA TYR A 353 -4.41 -23.63 -17.30
C TYR A 353 -5.26 -22.43 -16.84
N THR A 354 -6.34 -22.68 -16.09
CA THR A 354 -7.31 -21.64 -15.71
C THR A 354 -6.87 -20.78 -14.53
N TRP A 355 -5.86 -21.21 -13.77
CA TRP A 355 -5.31 -20.52 -12.60
C TRP A 355 -6.39 -20.02 -11.62
N PRO A 356 -7.12 -20.91 -10.93
CA PRO A 356 -8.14 -20.51 -9.94
C PRO A 356 -7.58 -19.63 -8.81
N GLY A 357 -6.31 -19.77 -8.44
CA GLY A 357 -5.61 -18.89 -7.51
C GLY A 357 -4.87 -17.72 -8.18
N ASN A 358 -5.10 -17.51 -9.48
CA ASN A 358 -4.60 -16.41 -10.30
C ASN A 358 -3.07 -16.25 -10.21
N ALA A 359 -2.55 -15.03 -10.18
CA ALA A 359 -1.12 -14.76 -10.18
C ALA A 359 -0.41 -15.29 -8.91
N ARG A 360 -1.14 -15.44 -7.79
CA ARG A 360 -0.58 -16.02 -6.56
C ARG A 360 -0.27 -17.50 -6.73
N GLU A 361 -1.17 -18.25 -7.36
CA GLU A 361 -0.96 -19.66 -7.68
C GLU A 361 0.13 -19.84 -8.74
N LEU A 362 0.10 -19.03 -9.80
CA LEU A 362 1.16 -19.02 -10.81
C LEU A 362 2.53 -18.81 -10.17
N ARG A 363 2.68 -17.78 -9.32
CA ARG A 363 3.94 -17.52 -8.61
C ARG A 363 4.40 -18.74 -7.83
N ASN A 364 3.53 -19.33 -7.01
CA ASN A 364 3.87 -20.52 -6.23
C ASN A 364 4.29 -21.71 -7.12
N ALA A 365 3.66 -21.89 -8.28
CA ALA A 365 4.02 -22.92 -9.24
C ALA A 365 5.40 -22.66 -9.86
N ILE A 366 5.69 -21.42 -10.29
CA ILE A 366 7.00 -21.04 -10.83
C ILE A 366 8.11 -21.21 -9.78
N GLU A 367 7.90 -20.72 -8.56
CA GLU A 367 8.87 -20.85 -7.46
C GLU A 367 9.16 -22.34 -7.18
N ARG A 368 8.12 -23.19 -7.15
CA ARG A 368 8.27 -24.64 -6.97
C ARG A 368 9.07 -25.27 -8.10
N MET A 369 8.80 -24.91 -9.37
CA MET A 369 9.57 -25.41 -10.51
C MET A 369 11.04 -24.98 -10.43
N ALA A 370 11.30 -23.72 -10.06
CA ALA A 370 12.66 -23.22 -9.90
C ALA A 370 13.47 -23.96 -8.81
N ILE A 371 12.81 -24.38 -7.73
CA ILE A 371 13.43 -25.15 -6.64
C ILE A 371 13.70 -26.60 -7.06
N LEU A 372 12.74 -27.25 -7.72
CA LEU A 372 12.80 -28.68 -8.03
C LEU A 372 13.61 -28.99 -9.30
N THR A 373 13.82 -28.01 -10.17
CA THR A 373 14.68 -28.16 -11.35
C THR A 373 16.12 -27.85 -10.96
N PRO A 374 17.06 -28.81 -10.98
CA PRO A 374 18.48 -28.54 -10.71
C PRO A 374 19.13 -27.74 -11.85
N ASP A 375 18.75 -28.03 -13.10
CA ASP A 375 19.34 -27.46 -14.31
C ASP A 375 18.98 -25.98 -14.56
N ALA A 376 19.67 -25.35 -15.51
CA ALA A 376 19.42 -23.95 -15.86
C ALA A 376 18.06 -23.71 -16.54
N THR A 377 17.46 -24.74 -17.12
CA THR A 377 16.22 -24.64 -17.90
C THR A 377 15.11 -25.45 -17.24
N ILE A 378 13.95 -24.83 -17.01
CA ILE A 378 12.73 -25.48 -16.55
C ILE A 378 12.03 -26.10 -17.76
N THR A 379 11.94 -27.43 -17.77
CA THR A 379 11.30 -28.22 -18.83
C THR A 379 9.86 -28.61 -18.44
N PRO A 380 9.03 -29.11 -19.39
CA PRO A 380 7.65 -29.52 -19.11
C PRO A 380 7.47 -30.54 -17.98
N ASP A 381 8.49 -31.36 -17.71
CA ASP A 381 8.43 -32.37 -16.63
C ASP A 381 8.45 -31.77 -15.23
N ALA A 382 8.93 -30.52 -15.08
CA ALA A 382 8.91 -29.80 -13.82
C ALA A 382 7.52 -29.28 -13.46
N ILE A 383 6.61 -29.16 -14.43
CA ILE A 383 5.25 -28.62 -14.21
C ILE A 383 4.48 -29.59 -13.28
N PRO A 384 3.86 -29.10 -12.20
CA PRO A 384 3.01 -29.91 -11.33
C PRO A 384 1.93 -30.69 -12.10
N ILE A 385 1.67 -31.94 -11.69
CA ILE A 385 0.77 -32.85 -12.41
C ILE A 385 -0.66 -32.33 -12.52
N ASP A 386 -1.12 -31.63 -11.48
CA ASP A 386 -2.40 -30.93 -11.38
C ASP A 386 -2.57 -29.79 -12.41
N ILE A 387 -1.45 -29.23 -12.90
CA ILE A 387 -1.42 -28.23 -13.96
C ILE A 387 -1.26 -28.90 -15.34
N ARG A 388 -0.39 -29.92 -15.46
CA ARG A 388 -0.13 -30.68 -16.72
C ARG A 388 -1.35 -31.43 -17.21
N THR A 389 -2.08 -32.06 -16.29
CA THR A 389 -3.34 -32.74 -16.57
C THR A 389 -4.43 -31.94 -15.88
N PRO A 390 -5.08 -30.98 -16.57
CA PRO A 390 -6.25 -30.32 -16.01
C PRO A 390 -7.28 -31.40 -15.73
N ARG A 391 -7.37 -31.83 -14.47
CA ARG A 391 -8.46 -32.68 -14.01
C ARG A 391 -9.73 -31.91 -14.38
N PRO A 392 -10.72 -32.53 -15.05
CA PRO A 392 -12.04 -31.94 -15.04
C PRO A 392 -12.39 -31.63 -13.59
N ALA A 393 -12.94 -30.43 -13.36
CA ALA A 393 -13.31 -29.93 -12.04
C ALA A 393 -13.84 -31.07 -11.17
N SER A 394 -13.43 -31.07 -9.90
CA SER A 394 -13.79 -32.13 -8.96
C SER A 394 -15.29 -32.46 -9.07
N PRO A 395 -15.71 -33.74 -8.94
CA PRO A 395 -17.11 -34.11 -9.10
C PRO A 395 -18.06 -33.25 -8.28
N SER A 396 -17.63 -32.68 -7.14
CA SER A 396 -18.46 -31.78 -6.35
C SER A 396 -18.66 -30.41 -6.98
N GLU A 397 -17.66 -29.80 -7.63
CA GLU A 397 -17.82 -28.48 -8.28
C GLU A 397 -18.67 -28.56 -9.55
N LEU A 398 -18.50 -29.64 -10.33
CA LEU A 398 -19.33 -29.88 -11.51
C LEU A 398 -20.77 -30.25 -11.11
N GLN A 399 -20.93 -30.92 -9.96
CA GLN A 399 -22.24 -31.26 -9.41
C GLN A 399 -22.92 -30.05 -8.77
N GLU A 400 -22.19 -29.17 -8.09
CA GLU A 400 -22.70 -27.89 -7.59
C GLU A 400 -23.12 -26.95 -8.73
N ALA A 401 -22.32 -26.85 -9.80
CA ALA A 401 -22.68 -26.08 -10.99
C ALA A 401 -23.88 -26.67 -11.74
N ARG A 402 -23.95 -28.02 -11.85
CA ARG A 402 -25.10 -28.72 -12.43
C ARG A 402 -26.36 -28.56 -11.58
N ASP A 403 -26.24 -28.70 -10.26
CA ASP A 403 -27.34 -28.57 -9.32
C ASP A 403 -27.83 -27.12 -9.28
N ALA A 404 -26.95 -26.12 -9.39
CA ALA A 404 -27.33 -24.71 -9.50
C ALA A 404 -28.09 -24.40 -10.81
N ALA A 405 -27.60 -24.90 -11.94
CA ALA A 405 -28.28 -24.74 -13.24
C ALA A 405 -29.61 -25.50 -13.30
N GLU A 406 -29.67 -26.70 -12.72
CA GLU A 406 -30.88 -27.50 -12.61
C GLU A 406 -31.90 -26.82 -11.68
N ARG A 407 -31.45 -26.30 -10.52
CA ARG A 407 -32.29 -25.55 -9.58
C ARG A 407 -32.94 -24.35 -10.25
N ALA A 408 -32.19 -23.54 -10.98
CA ALA A 408 -32.71 -22.38 -11.71
C ALA A 408 -33.76 -22.77 -12.78
N ARG A 409 -33.50 -23.86 -13.52
CA ARG A 409 -34.43 -24.37 -14.53
C ARG A 409 -35.74 -24.89 -13.93
N LEU A 410 -35.66 -25.60 -12.79
CA LEU A 410 -36.82 -26.13 -12.08
C LEU A 410 -37.67 -25.03 -11.45
N ILE A 411 -37.04 -24.03 -10.83
CA ILE A 411 -37.74 -22.87 -10.24
C ILE A 411 -38.52 -22.13 -11.31
N ARG A 412 -37.87 -21.77 -12.44
CA ARG A 412 -38.54 -21.07 -13.54
C ARG A 412 -39.77 -21.86 -14.06
N ALA A 413 -39.64 -23.17 -14.25
CA ALA A 413 -40.75 -23.99 -14.72
C ALA A 413 -41.88 -24.13 -13.69
N LEU A 414 -41.57 -24.12 -12.38
CA LEU A 414 -42.56 -24.13 -11.31
C LEU A 414 -43.28 -22.78 -11.22
N GLU A 415 -42.56 -21.66 -11.28
CA GLU A 415 -43.14 -20.31 -11.25
C GLU A 415 -44.07 -20.05 -12.44
N GLU A 416 -43.62 -20.35 -13.66
CA GLU A 416 -44.40 -20.19 -14.90
C GLU A 416 -45.66 -21.07 -14.95
N THR A 417 -45.76 -22.09 -14.09
CA THR A 417 -46.93 -22.97 -13.98
C THR A 417 -47.71 -22.77 -12.68
N GLY A 418 -47.41 -21.71 -11.91
CA GLY A 418 -48.09 -21.42 -10.65
C GLY A 418 -47.88 -22.50 -9.58
N TRP A 419 -46.71 -23.14 -9.57
CA TRP A 419 -46.32 -24.26 -8.71
C TRP A 419 -47.16 -25.53 -8.93
N ASN A 420 -47.80 -25.69 -10.09
CA ASN A 420 -48.45 -26.94 -10.46
C ASN A 420 -47.43 -27.97 -10.96
N VAL A 421 -47.01 -28.87 -10.05
CA VAL A 421 -45.97 -29.89 -10.30
C VAL A 421 -46.29 -30.80 -11.51
N SER A 422 -47.57 -31.09 -11.78
CA SER A 422 -47.94 -31.96 -12.92
C SER A 422 -47.82 -31.23 -14.27
N SER A 423 -48.02 -29.92 -14.28
CA SER A 423 -47.82 -29.08 -15.48
C SER A 423 -46.34 -28.76 -15.69
N ALA A 424 -45.60 -28.49 -14.62
CA ALA A 424 -44.15 -28.30 -14.67
C ALA A 424 -43.42 -29.55 -15.19
N ALA A 425 -43.80 -30.75 -14.71
CA ALA A 425 -43.23 -32.03 -15.16
C ALA A 425 -43.41 -32.25 -16.68
N ARG A 426 -44.62 -32.01 -17.20
CA ARG A 426 -44.90 -32.10 -18.64
C ARG A 426 -44.07 -31.11 -19.46
N ARG A 427 -43.92 -29.87 -19.00
CA ARG A 427 -43.13 -28.84 -19.68
C ARG A 427 -41.63 -29.16 -19.69
N LEU A 428 -41.14 -29.78 -18.63
CA LEU A 428 -39.74 -30.18 -18.48
C LEU A 428 -39.43 -31.53 -19.14
N GLY A 429 -40.44 -32.26 -19.65
CA GLY A 429 -40.27 -33.57 -20.27
C GLY A 429 -39.86 -34.67 -19.29
N ILE A 430 -40.20 -34.52 -18.00
CA ILE A 430 -39.85 -35.47 -16.94
C ILE A 430 -41.11 -36.04 -16.27
N GLU A 431 -40.98 -37.23 -15.71
CA GLU A 431 -42.06 -37.91 -15.00
C GLU A 431 -42.35 -37.19 -13.66
N ARG A 432 -43.63 -37.11 -13.28
CA ARG A 432 -44.09 -36.33 -12.11
C ARG A 432 -43.40 -36.78 -10.83
N THR A 433 -43.29 -38.09 -10.62
CA THR A 433 -42.67 -38.67 -9.42
C THR A 433 -41.18 -38.32 -9.33
N ASN A 434 -40.48 -38.24 -10.47
CA ASN A 434 -39.09 -37.77 -10.55
C ASN A 434 -38.94 -36.28 -10.22
N LEU A 435 -39.86 -35.42 -10.70
CA LEU A 435 -39.84 -34.00 -10.34
C LEU A 435 -40.06 -33.80 -8.83
N HIS A 436 -40.97 -34.56 -8.20
CA HIS A 436 -41.17 -34.52 -6.74
C HIS A 436 -39.91 -34.92 -5.95
N LYS A 437 -39.14 -35.91 -6.42
CA LYS A 437 -37.87 -36.30 -5.80
C LYS A 437 -36.83 -35.18 -5.93
N ARG A 438 -36.75 -34.54 -7.10
CA ARG A 438 -35.80 -33.46 -7.38
C ARG A 438 -36.09 -32.18 -6.59
N ILE A 439 -37.37 -31.81 -6.45
CA ILE A 439 -37.82 -30.68 -5.60
C ILE A 439 -37.39 -30.88 -4.15
N ARG A 440 -37.55 -32.09 -3.59
CA ARG A 440 -37.09 -32.41 -2.22
C ARG A 440 -35.58 -32.41 -2.09
N ALA A 441 -34.88 -33.01 -3.06
CA ALA A 441 -33.42 -33.09 -3.04
C ALA A 441 -32.75 -31.70 -3.10
N LEU A 442 -33.35 -30.76 -3.85
CA LEU A 442 -32.82 -29.40 -4.02
C LEU A 442 -33.44 -28.37 -3.06
N GLY A 443 -34.26 -28.81 -2.09
CA GLY A 443 -34.86 -27.94 -1.07
C GLY A 443 -35.75 -26.82 -1.63
N LEU A 444 -36.46 -27.06 -2.74
CA LEU A 444 -37.29 -26.04 -3.39
C LEU A 444 -38.63 -25.90 -2.67
N ALA A 445 -38.95 -24.69 -2.21
CA ALA A 445 -40.21 -24.34 -1.57
C ALA A 445 -40.80 -23.08 -2.21
N ARG A 446 -42.13 -22.97 -2.19
CA ARG A 446 -42.84 -21.78 -2.62
C ARG A 446 -42.72 -20.73 -1.51
N ASP A 447 -42.10 -19.59 -1.83
CA ASP A 447 -42.17 -18.42 -0.94
C ASP A 447 -43.63 -17.99 -0.81
N ARG A 448 -44.06 -17.83 0.46
CA ARG A 448 -45.46 -17.59 0.83
C ARG A 448 -45.91 -16.17 0.53
#